data_AF-A0A3A4WHG4-F1
#
_entry.id   AF-A0A3A4WHG4-F1
#
_cell.length_a   1.000
_cell.length_b   1.000
_cell.length_c   1.000
_cell.angle_alpha   90.00
_cell.angle_beta   90.00
_cell.angle_gamma   90.00
#
_symmetry.space_group_name_H-M   'P 1'
#
loop_
_entity.id
_entity.type
_entity.pdbx_description
1 polymer ?
#
loop_
_entity_poly.entity_id
_entity_poly.type
_entity_poly.pdbx_seq_one_letter_code
_entity_poly.pdbx_strand_id
1 'polypeptide(L)'
;SALTSEMEVPKTGVSEKTDLPIPNLQSLIPVTYVPARNTIFLSFALGWAEVLEASDIFIGANAVDYSGYPDCRPEFIKAFEDMANLATKASVEGKFRFKIHAPLVYLTKSEIIKEGIKLGVDYALTWSCYDPQYETGVRGQGSGVSEETGDFMPCMKCDSCILRAKGFREAGVKDPLLV
;
A
#
# COMPACT_ATOMS: atom_id res chain seq x y z
N SER A 1 -9.53 3.77 11.83
CA SER A 1 -8.20 3.37 11.37
C SER A 1 -7.18 4.19 12.13
N ALA A 2 -6.08 3.60 12.60
CA ALA A 2 -4.94 4.35 13.15
C ALA A 2 -4.34 5.35 12.13
N LEU A 3 -4.69 5.25 10.84
CA LEU A 3 -4.25 6.20 9.81
C LEU A 3 -5.17 7.42 9.64
N THR A 4 -6.35 7.43 10.26
CA THR A 4 -7.38 8.47 10.03
C THR A 4 -8.10 8.89 11.32
N SER A 5 -7.55 8.54 12.48
CA SER A 5 -8.12 8.88 13.79
C SER A 5 -7.00 9.22 14.75
N GLU A 6 -7.34 9.75 15.93
CA GLU A 6 -6.41 10.07 17.03
C GLU A 6 -5.73 8.84 17.67
N MET A 7 -5.92 7.63 17.12
CA MET A 7 -5.29 6.41 17.60
C MET A 7 -3.84 6.36 17.12
N GLU A 8 -2.90 6.06 18.02
CA GLU A 8 -1.50 5.88 17.65
C GLU A 8 -1.28 4.73 16.66
N VAL A 9 -0.34 4.92 15.73
CA VAL A 9 0.10 3.86 14.82
C VAL A 9 0.89 2.81 15.60
N PRO A 10 0.46 1.53 15.60
CA PRO A 10 1.17 0.48 16.32
C PRO A 10 2.65 0.38 15.92
N LYS A 11 3.52 0.32 16.93
CA LYS A 11 4.99 0.27 16.80
C LYS A 11 5.60 -1.08 17.16
N THR A 12 4.83 -1.92 17.83
CA THR A 12 5.10 -3.34 17.91
C THR A 12 4.55 -3.90 16.61
N GLY A 13 5.43 -4.27 15.68
CA GLY A 13 4.97 -4.92 14.46
C GLY A 13 4.01 -6.06 14.78
N VAL A 14 3.24 -6.52 13.79
CA VAL A 14 2.52 -7.79 13.92
C VAL A 14 3.52 -8.98 13.96
N SER A 15 4.48 -8.96 14.87
CA SER A 15 5.30 -10.12 15.21
C SER A 15 4.47 -11.01 16.15
N GLU A 16 4.35 -12.27 15.78
CA GLU A 16 4.00 -13.40 16.66
C GLU A 16 2.52 -13.59 17.02
N LYS A 17 1.63 -13.71 16.04
CA LYS A 17 0.36 -14.46 16.22
C LYS A 17 0.18 -15.59 15.20
N THR A 18 1.26 -16.27 14.84
CA THR A 18 1.17 -17.47 13.96
C THR A 18 0.81 -18.75 14.70
N ASP A 19 0.74 -18.78 16.04
CA ASP A 19 0.46 -20.02 16.81
C ASP A 19 -0.78 -19.95 17.72
N LEU A 20 -1.70 -18.99 17.52
CA LEU A 20 -2.99 -19.00 18.23
C LEU A 20 -4.09 -19.58 17.32
N PRO A 21 -4.93 -20.52 17.81
CA PRO A 21 -6.01 -21.10 17.03
C PRO A 21 -6.94 -19.99 16.55
N ILE A 22 -7.15 -19.95 15.22
CA ILE A 22 -7.83 -18.90 14.45
C ILE A 22 -8.97 -18.24 15.25
N PRO A 23 -8.75 -17.05 15.84
CA PRO A 23 -9.84 -16.33 16.48
C PRO A 23 -10.55 -15.51 15.39
N ASN A 24 -11.86 -15.65 15.23
CA ASN A 24 -12.81 -14.75 14.57
C ASN A 24 -12.33 -13.82 13.43
N LEU A 25 -13.05 -13.75 12.31
CA LEU A 25 -12.74 -12.92 11.12
C LEU A 25 -12.41 -11.43 11.41
N GLN A 26 -12.90 -10.89 12.52
CA GLN A 26 -12.60 -9.54 13.04
C GLN A 26 -11.15 -9.35 13.52
N SER A 27 -10.42 -10.41 13.86
CA SER A 27 -9.02 -10.34 14.30
C SER A 27 -8.02 -10.28 13.13
N LEU A 28 -8.49 -10.44 11.88
CA LEU A 28 -7.66 -10.48 10.67
C LEU A 28 -7.54 -9.13 9.95
N ILE A 29 -8.41 -8.16 10.24
CA ILE A 29 -8.38 -6.84 9.62
C ILE A 29 -7.44 -5.94 10.44
N PRO A 30 -6.36 -5.39 9.85
CA PRO A 30 -5.43 -4.53 10.57
C PRO A 30 -6.12 -3.27 11.09
N VAL A 31 -5.69 -2.75 12.25
CA VAL A 31 -6.21 -1.46 12.77
C VAL A 31 -5.87 -0.26 11.87
N THR A 32 -4.92 -0.44 10.95
CA THR A 32 -4.57 0.49 9.87
C THR A 32 -5.52 0.43 8.67
N TYR A 33 -6.51 -0.49 8.67
CA TYR A 33 -7.56 -0.55 7.66
C TYR A 33 -8.40 0.72 7.65
N VAL A 34 -8.49 1.35 6.47
CA VAL A 34 -9.40 2.46 6.18
C VAL A 34 -10.58 1.90 5.40
N PRO A 35 -11.82 2.00 5.92
CA PRO A 35 -13.00 1.43 5.27
C PRO A 35 -13.17 1.85 3.80
N ALA A 36 -13.28 0.86 2.91
CA ALA A 36 -13.59 1.03 1.48
C ALA A 36 -12.69 2.03 0.72
N ARG A 37 -11.47 2.28 1.22
CA ARG A 37 -10.59 3.31 0.66
C ARG A 37 -10.25 3.03 -0.80
N ASN A 38 -9.91 1.79 -1.16
CA ASN A 38 -9.57 1.49 -2.56
C ASN A 38 -10.79 1.55 -3.47
N THR A 39 -11.99 1.25 -2.97
CA THR A 39 -13.24 1.44 -3.73
C THR A 39 -13.43 2.90 -4.10
N ILE A 40 -13.24 3.81 -3.15
CA ILE A 40 -13.35 5.27 -3.38
C ILE A 40 -12.26 5.72 -4.36
N PHE A 41 -11.01 5.30 -4.17
CA PHE A 41 -9.92 5.68 -5.07
C PHE A 41 -10.13 5.18 -6.50
N LEU A 42 -10.57 3.93 -6.67
CA LEU A 42 -10.88 3.39 -7.99
C LEU A 42 -12.09 4.08 -8.62
N SER A 43 -13.10 4.50 -7.85
CA SER A 43 -14.22 5.27 -8.41
C SER A 43 -13.79 6.65 -8.92
N PHE A 44 -12.89 7.33 -8.20
CA PHE A 44 -12.30 8.58 -8.67
C PHE A 44 -11.45 8.35 -9.93
N ALA A 45 -10.58 7.34 -9.92
CA ALA A 45 -9.76 6.99 -11.07
C ALA A 45 -10.61 6.63 -12.29
N LEU A 46 -11.72 5.91 -12.12
CA LEU A 46 -12.64 5.55 -13.19
C LEU A 46 -13.28 6.78 -13.83
N GLY A 47 -13.86 7.68 -13.03
CA GLY A 47 -14.46 8.91 -13.55
C GLY A 47 -13.45 9.78 -14.28
N TRP A 48 -12.22 9.86 -13.78
CA TRP A 48 -11.14 10.60 -14.43
C TRP A 48 -10.65 9.95 -15.72
N ALA A 49 -10.48 8.62 -15.70
CA ALA A 49 -10.07 7.85 -16.87
C ALA A 49 -11.10 7.94 -18.00
N GLU A 50 -12.40 7.98 -17.69
CA GLU A 50 -13.44 8.19 -18.70
C GLU A 50 -13.31 9.56 -19.39
N VAL A 51 -13.06 10.63 -18.62
CA VAL A 51 -12.83 11.98 -19.17
C VAL A 51 -11.58 12.03 -20.04
N LEU A 52 -10.53 11.30 -19.65
CA LEU A 52 -9.26 11.24 -20.40
C LEU A 52 -9.29 10.25 -21.57
N GLU A 53 -10.38 9.50 -21.75
CA GLU A 53 -10.46 8.38 -22.70
C GLU A 53 -9.34 7.33 -22.51
N ALA A 54 -8.95 7.10 -21.25
CA ALA A 54 -7.97 6.10 -20.86
C ALA A 54 -8.67 4.78 -20.50
N SER A 55 -8.38 3.71 -21.23
CA SER A 55 -8.96 2.37 -21.00
C SER A 55 -8.32 1.62 -19.84
N ASP A 56 -7.10 1.97 -19.45
CA ASP A 56 -6.30 1.19 -18.52
C ASP A 56 -6.07 1.95 -17.21
N ILE A 57 -6.47 1.33 -16.08
CA ILE A 57 -6.29 1.88 -14.74
C ILE A 57 -5.38 0.94 -13.96
N PHE A 58 -4.26 1.46 -13.44
CA PHE A 58 -3.31 0.68 -12.64
C PHE A 58 -3.50 0.96 -11.14
N ILE A 59 -3.56 -0.10 -10.34
CA ILE A 59 -3.57 -0.03 -8.88
C ILE A 59 -2.40 -0.85 -8.30
N GLY A 60 -1.64 -0.25 -7.40
CA GLY A 60 -0.54 -0.89 -6.67
C GLY A 60 -0.99 -1.82 -5.53
N ALA A 61 -2.12 -2.51 -5.69
CA ALA A 61 -2.64 -3.43 -4.67
C ALA A 61 -1.73 -4.65 -4.52
N ASN A 62 -1.61 -5.14 -3.29
CA ASN A 62 -0.80 -6.31 -2.95
C ASN A 62 -1.59 -7.21 -1.98
N ALA A 63 -1.67 -8.51 -2.27
CA ALA A 63 -2.49 -9.46 -1.52
C ALA A 63 -1.69 -10.55 -0.78
N VAL A 64 -0.36 -10.64 -1.00
CA VAL A 64 0.46 -11.77 -0.52
C VAL A 64 0.97 -11.58 0.90
N ASP A 65 1.73 -10.52 1.18
CA ASP A 65 2.57 -10.50 2.40
C ASP A 65 1.81 -10.15 3.67
N TYR A 66 0.78 -9.32 3.55
CA TYR A 66 -0.19 -9.02 4.59
C TYR A 66 -1.22 -8.06 4.03
N SER A 67 -2.49 -8.38 4.11
CA SER A 67 -3.48 -7.32 3.93
C SER A 67 -4.67 -7.50 4.85
N GLY A 68 -5.29 -8.67 4.89
CA GLY A 68 -6.64 -8.76 5.47
C GLY A 68 -7.66 -7.82 4.80
N TYR A 69 -7.21 -6.96 3.88
CA TYR A 69 -7.93 -5.87 3.25
C TYR A 69 -8.75 -6.50 2.12
N PRO A 70 -10.08 -6.52 2.26
CA PRO A 70 -10.94 -7.14 1.26
C PRO A 70 -10.85 -6.43 -0.10
N ASP A 71 -10.51 -5.15 -0.10
CA ASP A 71 -10.40 -4.25 -1.26
C ASP A 71 -9.02 -4.27 -1.95
N CYS A 72 -8.17 -5.25 -1.65
CA CYS A 72 -6.92 -5.52 -2.36
C CYS A 72 -6.95 -6.86 -3.13
N ARG A 73 -8.04 -7.62 -3.03
CA ARG A 73 -8.10 -9.00 -3.53
C ARG A 73 -8.42 -9.06 -5.02
N PRO A 74 -7.95 -10.11 -5.74
CA PRO A 74 -8.28 -10.30 -7.15
C PRO A 74 -9.79 -10.30 -7.44
N GLU A 75 -10.61 -10.87 -6.56
CA GLU A 75 -12.07 -10.93 -6.73
C GLU A 75 -12.69 -9.53 -6.64
N PHE A 76 -12.19 -8.68 -5.73
CA PHE A 76 -12.60 -7.28 -5.64
C PHE A 76 -12.22 -6.51 -6.90
N ILE A 77 -10.97 -6.66 -7.36
CA ILE A 77 -10.48 -5.99 -8.58
C ILE A 77 -11.33 -6.40 -9.79
N LYS A 78 -11.64 -7.69 -9.92
CA LYS A 78 -12.49 -8.20 -11.00
C LYS A 78 -13.92 -7.65 -10.91
N ALA A 79 -14.53 -7.68 -9.72
CA ALA A 79 -15.86 -7.14 -9.51
C ALA A 79 -15.94 -5.63 -9.81
N PHE A 80 -14.90 -4.87 -9.45
CA PHE A 80 -14.82 -3.46 -9.78
C PHE A 80 -14.69 -3.24 -11.30
N GLU A 81 -13.85 -4.00 -12.00
CA GLU A 81 -13.72 -3.95 -13.46
C GLU A 81 -15.06 -4.23 -14.16
N ASP A 82 -15.79 -5.25 -13.71
CA ASP A 82 -17.09 -5.61 -14.28
C ASP A 82 -18.10 -4.48 -14.05
N MET A 83 -18.15 -3.91 -12.84
CA MET A 83 -18.99 -2.75 -12.52
C MET A 83 -18.62 -1.53 -13.38
N ALA A 84 -17.34 -1.21 -13.52
CA ALA A 84 -16.87 -0.08 -14.31
C ALA A 84 -17.34 -0.15 -15.78
N ASN A 85 -17.34 -1.35 -16.34
CA ASN A 85 -17.80 -1.59 -17.70
C ASN A 85 -19.34 -1.61 -17.85
N LEU A 86 -20.09 -1.66 -16.75
CA LEU A 86 -21.56 -1.52 -16.73
C LEU A 86 -22.00 -0.07 -16.47
N ALA A 87 -21.17 0.72 -15.78
CA ALA A 87 -21.56 2.00 -15.19
C ALA A 87 -21.13 3.25 -15.98
N THR A 88 -20.36 3.10 -17.06
CA THR A 88 -19.75 4.22 -17.80
C THR A 88 -20.32 4.38 -19.21
N LYS A 89 -20.46 5.62 -19.67
CA LYS A 89 -20.96 5.95 -21.02
C LYS A 89 -20.04 5.36 -22.09
N ALA A 90 -18.74 5.49 -21.90
CA ALA A 90 -17.73 4.97 -22.82
C ALA A 90 -17.88 3.46 -23.06
N SER A 91 -18.19 2.69 -22.01
CA SER A 91 -18.36 1.24 -22.11
C SER A 91 -19.70 0.86 -22.72
N VAL A 92 -20.81 1.49 -22.30
CA VAL A 92 -22.17 1.15 -22.81
C VAL A 92 -22.39 1.56 -24.26
N GLU A 93 -21.74 2.64 -24.73
CA GLU A 93 -21.77 3.04 -26.13
C GLU A 93 -20.73 2.28 -27.00
N GLY A 94 -19.93 1.40 -26.39
CA GLY A 94 -18.96 0.56 -27.09
C GLY A 94 -17.72 1.30 -27.60
N LYS A 95 -17.38 2.46 -27.03
CA LYS A 95 -16.17 3.21 -27.43
C LYS A 95 -14.90 2.49 -26.99
N PHE A 96 -14.83 2.10 -25.72
CA PHE A 96 -13.76 1.29 -25.15
C PHE A 96 -14.24 0.65 -23.85
N ARG A 97 -13.48 -0.34 -23.38
CA ARG A 97 -13.73 -1.03 -22.11
C ARG A 97 -12.61 -0.73 -21.13
N PHE A 98 -12.97 -0.58 -19.86
CA PHE A 98 -11.99 -0.40 -18.81
C PHE A 98 -11.32 -1.72 -18.45
N LYS A 99 -10.00 -1.67 -18.25
CA LYS A 99 -9.18 -2.75 -17.71
C LYS A 99 -8.51 -2.27 -16.42
N ILE A 100 -8.70 -3.02 -15.34
CA ILE A 100 -8.04 -2.73 -14.06
C ILE A 100 -6.82 -3.63 -13.92
N HIS A 101 -5.65 -3.03 -13.84
CA HIS A 101 -4.36 -3.71 -13.71
C HIS A 101 -3.86 -3.64 -12.27
N ALA A 102 -3.59 -4.80 -11.68
CA ALA A 102 -2.97 -4.90 -10.36
C ALA A 102 -1.68 -5.75 -10.45
N PRO A 103 -0.61 -5.23 -11.08
CA PRO A 103 0.59 -6.03 -11.41
C PRO A 103 1.33 -6.56 -10.17
N LEU A 104 1.12 -5.93 -9.01
CA LEU A 104 1.80 -6.29 -7.76
C LEU A 104 0.96 -7.23 -6.88
N VAL A 105 -0.24 -7.62 -7.31
CA VAL A 105 -1.22 -8.30 -6.44
C VAL A 105 -0.72 -9.64 -5.92
N TYR A 106 0.04 -10.37 -6.74
CA TYR A 106 0.60 -11.70 -6.42
C TYR A 106 2.10 -11.69 -6.11
N LEU A 107 2.74 -10.53 -6.05
CA LEU A 107 4.18 -10.43 -5.76
C LEU A 107 4.42 -10.31 -4.26
N THR A 108 5.45 -10.96 -3.76
CA THR A 108 6.03 -10.66 -2.44
C THR A 108 6.72 -9.30 -2.45
N LYS A 109 6.96 -8.69 -1.28
CA LYS A 109 7.73 -7.44 -1.17
C LYS A 109 9.11 -7.56 -1.78
N SER A 110 9.76 -8.72 -1.64
CA SER A 110 11.07 -8.97 -2.23
C SER A 110 11.01 -8.96 -3.76
N GLU A 111 9.96 -9.53 -4.37
CA GLU A 111 9.75 -9.53 -5.81
C GLU A 111 9.38 -8.13 -6.32
N ILE A 112 8.56 -7.38 -5.58
CA ILE A 112 8.25 -5.98 -5.89
C ILE A 112 9.54 -5.15 -5.93
N ILE A 113 10.42 -5.34 -4.94
CA ILE A 113 11.72 -4.64 -4.88
C ILE A 113 12.61 -5.01 -6.06
N LYS A 114 12.71 -6.30 -6.40
CA LYS A 114 13.48 -6.77 -7.56
C LYS A 114 12.94 -6.20 -8.87
N GLU A 115 11.62 -6.18 -9.05
CA GLU A 115 10.99 -5.64 -10.26
C GLU A 115 11.21 -4.14 -10.37
N GLY A 116 11.09 -3.39 -9.27
CA GLY A 116 11.41 -1.96 -9.28
C GLY A 116 12.85 -1.67 -9.66
N ILE A 117 13.83 -2.42 -9.13
CA ILE A 117 15.24 -2.27 -9.49
C ILE A 117 15.46 -2.56 -10.97
N LYS A 118 14.87 -3.64 -11.48
CA LYS A 118 14.93 -4.02 -12.90
C LYS A 118 14.37 -2.93 -13.81
N LEU A 119 13.34 -2.22 -13.36
CA LEU A 119 12.72 -1.09 -14.07
C LEU A 119 13.44 0.25 -13.85
N GLY A 120 14.51 0.28 -13.03
CA GLY A 120 15.25 1.51 -12.73
C GLY A 120 14.58 2.44 -11.73
N VAL A 121 13.70 1.92 -10.86
CA VAL A 121 13.07 2.71 -9.79
C VAL A 121 14.12 3.14 -8.78
N ASP A 122 14.20 4.44 -8.54
CA ASP A 122 14.95 4.99 -7.42
C ASP A 122 14.15 4.88 -6.12
N TYR A 123 14.49 3.87 -5.32
CA TYR A 123 13.83 3.62 -4.04
C TYR A 123 14.07 4.71 -2.98
N ALA A 124 15.04 5.61 -3.18
CA ALA A 124 15.25 6.77 -2.31
C ALA A 124 14.11 7.80 -2.42
N LEU A 125 13.41 7.81 -3.55
CA LEU A 125 12.26 8.69 -3.80
C LEU A 125 10.92 8.10 -3.32
N THR A 126 10.94 6.92 -2.70
CA THR A 126 9.72 6.19 -2.30
C THR A 126 9.51 6.25 -0.79
N TRP A 127 8.26 6.31 -0.35
CA TRP A 127 7.94 6.33 1.08
C TRP A 127 6.97 5.22 1.46
N SER A 128 7.17 4.62 2.64
CA SER A 128 6.29 3.56 3.16
C SER A 128 5.85 3.78 4.61
N CYS A 129 6.61 4.52 5.41
CA CYS A 129 6.35 4.67 6.84
C CYS A 129 4.99 5.35 7.11
N TYR A 130 4.18 4.75 8.00
CA TYR A 130 2.88 5.30 8.41
C TYR A 130 2.98 6.45 9.42
N ASP A 131 4.14 6.60 10.07
CA ASP A 131 4.34 7.61 11.10
C ASP A 131 5.80 8.09 11.05
N PRO A 132 6.14 8.95 10.06
CA PRO A 132 7.49 9.50 9.89
C PRO A 132 8.01 10.16 11.17
N GLN A 133 9.32 10.09 11.41
CA GLN A 133 9.98 10.79 12.51
C GLN A 133 10.91 11.85 11.91
N TYR A 134 11.15 12.95 12.62
CA TYR A 134 12.15 13.92 12.17
C TYR A 134 13.55 13.40 12.46
N GLU A 135 14.50 13.84 11.65
CA GLU A 135 15.93 13.64 11.91
C GLU A 135 16.41 14.54 13.06
N THR A 136 15.94 14.26 14.28
CA THR A 136 16.72 14.66 15.46
C THR A 136 17.90 13.70 15.49
N GLY A 137 19.14 14.19 15.66
CA GLY A 137 20.39 13.41 15.51
C GLY A 137 20.60 12.21 16.44
N VAL A 138 19.55 11.52 16.90
CA VAL A 138 19.55 10.30 17.69
C VAL A 138 18.59 9.29 17.05
N ARG A 139 19.12 8.24 16.41
CA ARG A 139 18.34 7.11 15.88
C ARG A 139 17.47 6.51 16.99
N GLY A 140 16.14 6.59 16.83
CA GLY A 140 15.19 5.76 17.58
C GLY A 140 14.41 6.41 18.74
N GLN A 141 14.54 7.72 18.97
CA GLN A 141 13.74 8.45 19.97
C GLN A 141 13.18 9.76 19.39
N GLY A 142 11.85 9.89 19.34
CA GLY A 142 11.17 11.17 19.28
C GLY A 142 10.35 11.48 18.02
N SER A 143 9.05 11.58 18.22
CA SER A 143 8.09 12.35 17.42
C SER A 143 8.32 13.86 17.67
N GLY A 144 9.54 14.35 17.46
CA GLY A 144 9.97 15.71 17.79
C GLY A 144 10.19 16.56 16.55
N VAL A 145 9.57 17.73 16.48
CA VAL A 145 9.53 18.66 15.34
C VAL A 145 10.90 19.26 15.03
N SER A 146 11.34 19.22 13.77
CA SER A 146 12.25 20.23 13.20
C SER A 146 11.72 20.67 11.83
N GLU A 147 10.87 21.71 11.85
CA GLU A 147 10.28 22.34 10.64
C GLU A 147 11.33 22.96 9.71
N GLU A 148 12.58 23.12 10.15
CA GLU A 148 13.58 23.95 9.45
C GLU A 148 14.37 23.21 8.35
N THR A 149 14.46 21.87 8.36
CA THR A 149 15.16 21.10 7.31
C THR A 149 14.23 20.22 6.46
N GLY A 150 13.06 19.82 6.97
CA GLY A 150 12.07 19.02 6.24
C GLY A 150 12.45 17.55 6.00
N ASP A 151 13.58 17.08 6.53
CA ASP A 151 14.06 15.72 6.32
C ASP A 151 13.39 14.74 7.32
N PHE A 152 12.61 13.82 6.77
CA PHE A 152 11.90 12.78 7.53
C PHE A 152 12.59 11.43 7.41
N MET A 153 12.67 10.71 8.53
CA MET A 153 13.17 9.35 8.60
C MET A 153 12.02 8.36 8.88
N PRO A 154 12.04 7.16 8.27
CA PRO A 154 11.09 6.10 8.63
C PRO A 154 11.20 5.76 10.13
N CYS A 155 10.07 5.56 10.81
CA CYS A 155 10.09 5.23 12.26
C CYS A 155 10.72 3.88 12.60
N MET A 156 10.97 3.02 11.60
CA MET A 156 11.53 1.67 11.73
C MET A 156 10.69 0.66 12.51
N LYS A 157 9.53 1.07 13.02
CA LYS A 157 8.76 0.30 14.00
C LYS A 157 7.34 -0.05 13.53
N CYS A 158 6.73 0.74 12.65
CA CYS A 158 5.40 0.41 12.12
C CYS A 158 5.46 -0.77 11.14
N ASP A 159 4.34 -1.46 10.96
CA ASP A 159 4.23 -2.64 10.06
C ASP A 159 4.79 -2.38 8.66
N SER A 160 4.50 -1.21 8.09
CA SER A 160 4.98 -0.85 6.76
C SER A 160 6.50 -0.73 6.70
N CYS A 161 7.14 -0.18 7.73
CA CYS A 161 8.61 -0.15 7.83
C CYS A 161 9.20 -1.56 7.97
N ILE A 162 8.57 -2.42 8.77
CA ILE A 162 9.03 -3.80 9.00
C ILE A 162 8.93 -4.62 7.71
N LEU A 163 7.80 -4.52 7.01
CA LEU A 163 7.57 -5.19 5.72
C LEU A 163 8.53 -4.70 4.64
N ARG A 164 8.78 -3.38 4.57
CA ARG A 164 9.78 -2.81 3.67
C ARG A 164 11.17 -3.37 3.97
N ALA A 165 11.62 -3.26 5.22
CA ALA A 165 12.94 -3.76 5.63
C ALA A 165 13.10 -5.27 5.36
N LYS A 166 12.06 -6.07 5.62
CA LYS A 166 12.02 -7.49 5.27
C LYS A 166 12.19 -7.70 3.77
N GLY A 167 11.40 -7.00 2.95
CA GLY A 167 11.46 -7.10 1.50
C GLY A 167 12.85 -6.79 0.94
N PHE A 168 13.52 -5.73 1.41
CA PHE A 168 14.86 -5.37 0.97
C PHE A 168 15.91 -6.43 1.35
N ARG A 169 15.84 -6.93 2.60
CA ARG A 169 16.70 -8.03 3.04
C ARG A 169 16.52 -9.29 2.18
N GLU A 170 15.28 -9.69 1.92
CA GLU A 170 14.97 -10.88 1.08
C GLU A 170 15.31 -10.65 -0.40
N ALA A 171 15.29 -9.40 -0.86
CA ALA A 171 15.75 -9.05 -2.19
C ALA A 171 17.28 -9.08 -2.34
N GLY A 172 18.03 -9.10 -1.23
CA GLY A 172 19.50 -9.00 -1.23
C GLY A 172 19.99 -7.60 -1.60
N VAL A 173 19.17 -6.57 -1.37
CA VAL A 173 19.44 -5.18 -1.78
C VAL A 173 19.40 -4.27 -0.56
N LYS A 174 20.28 -3.27 -0.52
CA LYS A 174 20.29 -2.26 0.54
C LYS A 174 19.12 -1.28 0.35
N ASP A 175 18.36 -1.02 1.42
CA ASP A 175 17.28 -0.03 1.41
C ASP A 175 17.85 1.39 1.52
N PRO A 176 17.73 2.26 0.51
CA PRO A 176 18.33 3.59 0.54
C PRO A 176 17.84 4.49 1.67
N LEU A 177 16.69 4.18 2.30
CA LEU A 177 16.18 4.95 3.45
C LEU A 177 16.66 4.43 4.81
N LEU A 178 17.34 3.29 4.86
CA LEU A 178 17.76 2.64 6.11
C LEU A 178 19.29 2.48 6.23
N VAL A 179 20.04 2.91 5.21
CA VAL A 179 21.50 2.78 5.11
C VAL A 179 22.16 3.96 5.80
#